data_AF-A0A7M3SMF0-F1
#
_entry.id   AF-A0A7M3SMF0-F1
#
_cell.length_a   1.000
_cell.length_b   1.000
_cell.length_c   1.000
_cell.angle_alpha   90.00
_cell.angle_beta   90.00
_cell.angle_gamma   90.00
#
_symmetry.space_group_name_H-M   'P 1'
#
loop_
_entity.id
_entity.type
_entity.pdbx_description
1 polymer ?
#
loop_
_entity_poly.entity_id
_entity_poly.type
_entity_poly.pdbx_seq_one_letter_code
_entity_poly.pdbx_strand_id
1 'polypeptide(L)'
;MGHRRREPAMGDDCVLAISGTPGVGKTSLCEVLKARGWNLLSLASLADEHGCLEEEDTDDGAAPIDIHRLAEAWESSSSGRWVVDGHLSHLLDVDGLVLLRCHPSTLTQRLEARGYNPGKVRA
;
A
#
# COMPACT_ATOMS: atom_id res chain seq x y z
N MET A 1 6.56 -26.66 -3.96
CA MET A 1 6.58 -25.40 -4.70
C MET A 1 7.48 -24.45 -3.92
N GLY A 2 8.68 -24.17 -4.44
CA GLY A 2 9.75 -23.56 -3.65
C GLY A 2 9.49 -22.07 -3.41
N HIS A 3 9.36 -21.66 -2.15
CA HIS A 3 9.52 -20.27 -1.76
C HIS A 3 10.95 -19.86 -2.12
N ARG A 4 11.13 -19.12 -3.22
CA ARG A 4 12.42 -18.52 -3.56
C ARG A 4 12.70 -17.43 -2.52
N ARG A 5 13.56 -17.74 -1.54
CA ARG A 5 14.17 -16.71 -0.71
C ARG A 5 15.10 -15.91 -1.62
N ARG A 6 14.68 -14.71 -2.02
CA ARG A 6 15.63 -13.70 -2.53
C ARG A 6 16.57 -13.36 -1.38
N GLU A 7 17.87 -13.43 -1.62
CA GLU A 7 18.86 -12.90 -0.67
C GLU A 7 18.65 -11.38 -0.57
N PRO A 8 18.73 -10.78 0.64
CA PRO A 8 18.55 -9.34 0.81
C PRO A 8 19.81 -8.63 0.32
N ALA A 9 20.00 -8.58 -0.99
CA ALA A 9 20.89 -7.61 -1.59
C ALA A 9 20.10 -6.30 -1.64
N MET A 10 20.39 -5.35 -0.75
CA MET A 10 20.00 -3.95 -0.97
C MET A 10 20.83 -3.41 -2.15
N GLY A 11 20.55 -3.90 -3.35
CA GLY A 11 20.94 -3.28 -4.61
C GLY A 11 19.96 -2.17 -4.98
N ASP A 12 20.22 -1.49 -6.09
CA ASP A 12 19.35 -0.42 -6.62
C ASP A 12 17.95 -0.93 -7.04
N ASP A 13 17.72 -2.24 -7.01
CA ASP A 13 16.48 -2.91 -7.35
C ASP A 13 15.77 -3.42 -6.10
N CYS A 14 14.59 -2.86 -5.78
CA CYS A 14 13.84 -3.22 -4.59
C CYS A 14 12.37 -2.80 -4.73
N VAL A 15 11.46 -3.63 -4.22
CA VAL A 15 10.04 -3.31 -4.08
C VAL A 15 9.66 -3.28 -2.61
N LEU A 16 9.14 -2.14 -2.15
CA LEU A 16 8.68 -1.97 -0.77
C LEU A 16 7.16 -1.80 -0.72
N ALA A 17 6.52 -2.41 0.27
CA ALA A 17 5.14 -2.09 0.64
C ALA A 17 5.11 -0.90 1.61
N ILE A 18 4.19 0.04 1.42
CA ILE A 18 3.87 1.07 2.44
C ILE A 18 2.51 0.74 3.05
N SER A 19 2.50 0.59 4.38
CA SER A 19 1.27 0.43 5.15
C SER A 19 1.21 1.36 6.35
N GLY A 20 0.05 1.40 6.99
CA GLY A 20 -0.26 2.28 8.11
C GLY A 20 -1.70 2.75 8.05
N THR A 21 -2.23 3.22 9.17
CA THR A 21 -3.63 3.68 9.25
C THR A 21 -3.89 4.87 8.32
N PRO A 22 -5.13 5.10 7.86
CA PRO A 22 -5.47 6.34 7.16
C PRO A 22 -5.01 7.56 7.95
N GLY A 23 -4.46 8.59 7.30
CA GLY A 23 -4.02 9.84 7.97
C GLY A 23 -2.59 9.86 8.54
N VAL A 24 -1.87 8.73 8.56
CA VAL A 24 -0.46 8.69 9.04
C VAL A 24 0.55 9.38 8.12
N GLY A 25 0.17 9.65 6.86
CA GLY A 25 1.02 10.35 5.89
C GLY A 25 1.61 9.48 4.77
N LYS A 26 1.03 8.31 4.48
CA LYS A 26 1.47 7.43 3.37
C LYS A 26 1.57 8.19 2.04
N THR A 27 0.51 8.88 1.63
CA THR A 27 0.47 9.67 0.39
C THR A 27 1.58 10.72 0.34
N SER A 28 1.81 11.45 1.43
CA SER A 28 2.90 12.44 1.51
C SER A 28 4.29 11.79 1.41
N LEU A 29 4.48 10.60 2.00
CA LEU A 29 5.71 9.85 1.82
C LEU A 29 5.88 9.39 0.36
N CYS A 30 4.82 8.89 -0.27
CA CYS A 30 4.80 8.48 -1.68
C CYS A 30 5.24 9.63 -2.61
N GLU A 31 4.75 10.85 -2.39
CA GLU A 31 5.16 12.05 -3.14
C GLU A 31 6.66 12.34 -3.00
N VAL A 32 7.19 12.28 -1.76
CA VAL A 32 8.62 12.48 -1.49
C VAL A 32 9.48 11.39 -2.13
N LEU A 33 9.04 10.13 -2.08
CA LEU A 33 9.75 9.01 -2.71
C LEU A 33 9.77 9.16 -4.23
N LYS A 34 8.63 9.53 -4.83
CA LYS A 34 8.54 9.80 -6.27
C LYS A 34 9.51 10.90 -6.69
N ALA A 35 9.59 12.00 -5.93
CA ALA A 35 10.56 13.07 -6.17
C ALA A 35 12.03 12.63 -6.03
N ARG A 36 12.28 11.54 -5.31
CA ARG A 36 13.62 10.92 -5.14
C ARG A 36 13.91 9.80 -6.16
N GLY A 37 13.06 9.66 -7.18
CA GLY A 37 13.24 8.68 -8.26
C GLY A 37 12.83 7.26 -7.88
N TRP A 38 11.84 7.11 -6.99
CA TRP A 38 11.11 5.85 -6.79
C TRP A 38 9.90 5.80 -7.72
N ASN A 39 9.61 4.61 -8.22
CA ASN A 39 8.39 4.34 -8.97
C ASN A 39 7.27 3.99 -7.99
N LEU A 40 6.08 4.56 -8.21
CA LEU A 40 4.92 4.37 -7.34
C LEU A 40 3.92 3.44 -8.00
N LEU A 41 3.48 2.42 -7.27
CA LEU A 41 2.35 1.57 -7.63
C LEU A 41 1.25 1.75 -6.58
N SER A 42 0.02 1.83 -7.04
CA SER A 42 -1.16 1.79 -6.17
C SER A 42 -1.69 0.37 -6.17
N LEU A 43 -1.97 -0.18 -4.99
CA LEU A 43 -2.56 -1.51 -4.89
C LEU A 43 -3.92 -1.59 -5.62
N ALA A 44 -4.72 -0.52 -5.58
CA ALA A 44 -6.00 -0.47 -6.26
C ALA A 44 -5.84 -0.48 -7.79
N SER A 45 -4.83 0.24 -8.31
CA SER A 45 -4.53 0.24 -9.75
C SER A 45 -4.02 -1.10 -10.23
N LEU A 46 -3.14 -1.75 -9.44
CA LEU A 46 -2.70 -3.12 -9.74
C LEU A 46 -3.87 -4.10 -9.72
N ALA A 47 -4.78 -3.97 -8.75
CA ALA A 47 -5.96 -4.81 -8.68
C ALA A 47 -6.85 -4.64 -9.92
N ASP A 48 -7.12 -3.40 -10.34
CA ASP A 48 -7.91 -3.10 -11.54
C ASP A 48 -7.24 -3.66 -12.81
N GLU A 49 -5.95 -3.41 -13.01
CA GLU A 49 -5.18 -3.90 -14.15
C GLU A 49 -5.18 -5.44 -14.28
N HIS A 50 -5.20 -6.15 -13.14
CA HIS A 50 -5.25 -7.62 -13.08
C HIS A 50 -6.69 -8.16 -12.87
N GLY A 51 -7.70 -7.31 -12.99
CA GLY A 51 -9.13 -7.64 -12.83
C GLY A 51 -9.52 -8.14 -11.44
N CYS A 52 -8.67 -7.93 -10.43
CA CYS A 52 -8.81 -8.38 -9.03
C CYS A 52 -9.57 -7.36 -8.17
N LEU A 53 -10.22 -6.37 -8.78
CA LEU A 53 -11.12 -5.42 -8.14
C LEU A 53 -12.55 -5.93 -8.27
N GLU A 54 -13.28 -6.03 -7.16
CA GLU A 54 -14.70 -6.41 -7.14
C GLU A 54 -15.60 -5.16 -7.26
N GLU A 55 -16.92 -5.37 -7.37
CA GLU A 55 -17.88 -4.28 -7.39
C GLU A 55 -17.84 -3.48 -6.07
N GLU A 56 -18.00 -2.16 -6.17
CA GLU A 56 -18.03 -1.28 -5.00
C GLU A 56 -19.17 -1.65 -4.06
N ASP A 57 -18.86 -1.78 -2.76
CA ASP A 57 -19.88 -1.96 -1.74
C ASP A 57 -20.71 -0.69 -1.60
N THR A 58 -22.03 -0.81 -1.69
CA THR A 58 -22.97 0.32 -1.56
C THR A 58 -23.00 0.93 -0.16
N ASP A 59 -22.54 0.20 0.86
CA ASP A 59 -22.59 0.65 2.26
C ASP A 59 -21.48 1.65 2.60
N ASP A 60 -20.28 1.47 2.05
CA ASP A 60 -19.12 2.32 2.36
C ASP A 60 -18.38 2.87 1.13
N GLY A 61 -18.79 2.50 -0.08
CA GLY A 61 -18.20 2.92 -1.35
C GLY A 61 -16.81 2.35 -1.61
N ALA A 62 -16.40 1.30 -0.90
CA ALA A 62 -15.12 0.64 -1.12
C ALA A 62 -15.25 -0.54 -2.09
N ALA A 63 -14.34 -0.63 -3.07
CA ALA A 63 -14.19 -1.82 -3.89
C ALA A 63 -13.31 -2.86 -3.19
N PRO A 64 -13.82 -4.07 -2.87
CA PRO A 64 -13.02 -5.16 -2.35
C PRO A 64 -11.92 -5.56 -3.35
N ILE A 65 -10.76 -5.96 -2.83
CA ILE A 65 -9.64 -6.45 -3.65
C ILE A 65 -9.38 -7.91 -3.30
N ASP A 66 -9.41 -8.78 -4.31
CA ASP A 66 -8.93 -10.16 -4.19
C ASP A 66 -7.40 -10.17 -4.16
N ILE A 67 -6.86 -9.94 -2.96
CA ILE A 67 -5.42 -9.80 -2.75
C ILE A 67 -4.67 -11.11 -2.98
N HIS A 68 -5.30 -12.27 -2.79
CA HIS A 68 -4.67 -13.56 -3.02
C HIS A 68 -4.47 -13.80 -4.51
N ARG A 69 -5.52 -13.57 -5.30
CA ARG A 69 -5.43 -13.68 -6.76
C ARG A 69 -4.47 -12.64 -7.34
N LEU A 70 -4.45 -11.43 -6.79
CA LEU A 70 -3.49 -10.41 -7.18
C LEU A 70 -2.05 -10.84 -6.87
N ALA A 71 -1.79 -11.41 -5.69
CA ALA A 71 -0.45 -11.90 -5.33
C ALA A 71 0.03 -13.05 -6.22
N GLU A 72 -0.87 -13.84 -6.79
CA GLU A 72 -0.53 -14.87 -7.78
C GLU A 72 -0.34 -14.32 -9.20
N ALA A 73 -1.11 -13.29 -9.57
CA ALA A 73 -1.13 -12.73 -10.93
C ALA A 73 -0.08 -11.62 -11.17
N TRP A 74 0.33 -10.92 -10.12
CA TRP A 74 1.27 -9.82 -10.19
C TRP A 74 2.69 -10.28 -9.85
N GLU A 75 3.65 -9.94 -10.72
CA GLU A 75 5.07 -10.16 -10.48
C GLU A 75 5.79 -8.82 -10.29
N SER A 76 6.63 -8.75 -9.25
CA SER A 76 7.43 -7.57 -8.97
C SER A 76 8.45 -7.31 -10.08
N SER A 77 8.64 -6.03 -10.44
CA SER A 77 9.73 -5.65 -11.34
C SER A 77 11.07 -6.09 -10.75
N SER A 78 11.89 -6.74 -11.57
CA SER A 78 13.25 -7.14 -11.20
C SER A 78 14.26 -5.99 -11.27
N SER A 79 13.83 -4.79 -11.68
CA SER A 79 14.69 -3.61 -11.80
C SER A 79 14.03 -2.34 -11.27
N GLY A 80 14.83 -1.47 -10.68
CA GLY A 80 14.46 -0.18 -10.11
C GLY A 80 13.91 -0.24 -8.69
N ARG A 81 13.70 0.94 -8.12
CA ARG A 81 13.14 1.13 -6.79
C ARG A 81 11.65 1.40 -6.89
N TRP A 82 10.85 0.50 -6.37
CA TRP A 82 9.40 0.55 -6.42
C TRP A 82 8.80 0.62 -5.03
N VAL A 83 7.67 1.28 -4.94
CA VAL A 83 6.88 1.29 -3.72
C VAL A 83 5.41 1.09 -4.03
N VAL A 84 4.78 0.17 -3.29
CA VAL A 84 3.37 -0.16 -3.43
C VAL A 84 2.61 0.49 -2.26
N ASP A 85 1.73 1.44 -2.58
CA ASP A 85 0.83 2.07 -1.60
C ASP A 85 -0.48 1.28 -1.51
N GLY A 86 -0.78 0.79 -0.31
CA GLY A 86 -2.01 0.06 -0.02
C GLY A 86 -1.92 -0.68 1.29
N HIS A 87 -3.00 -0.72 2.07
CA HIS A 87 -2.98 -1.34 3.39
C HIS A 87 -2.70 -2.86 3.34
N LEU A 88 -3.05 -3.53 2.24
CA LEU A 88 -2.77 -4.96 1.98
C LEU A 88 -1.55 -5.21 1.07
N SER A 89 -0.78 -4.16 0.71
CA SER A 89 0.38 -4.30 -0.20
C SER A 89 1.46 -5.25 0.32
N HIS A 90 1.50 -5.47 1.63
CA HIS A 90 2.39 -6.41 2.31
C HIS A 90 2.13 -7.89 1.97
N LEU A 91 1.02 -8.21 1.32
CA LEU A 91 0.69 -9.57 0.87
C LEU A 91 1.19 -9.88 -0.54
N LEU A 92 1.72 -8.88 -1.26
CA LEU A 92 2.39 -9.08 -2.56
C LEU A 92 3.84 -9.55 -2.36
N ASP A 93 4.47 -10.05 -3.42
CA ASP A 93 5.89 -10.41 -3.44
C ASP A 93 6.78 -9.15 -3.39
N VAL A 94 7.00 -8.64 -2.18
CA VAL A 94 7.78 -7.43 -1.88
C VAL A 94 9.02 -7.78 -1.04
N ASP A 95 10.07 -6.97 -1.16
CA ASP A 95 11.33 -7.16 -0.43
C ASP A 95 11.28 -6.62 1.01
N GLY A 96 10.31 -5.75 1.31
CA GLY A 96 10.16 -5.17 2.64
C GLY A 96 8.89 -4.37 2.87
N LEU A 97 8.62 -4.06 4.14
CA LEU A 97 7.45 -3.30 4.58
C LEU A 97 7.87 -2.05 5.36
N VAL A 98 7.36 -0.90 4.94
CA VAL A 98 7.47 0.38 5.65
C VAL A 98 6.13 0.66 6.34
N LEU A 99 6.10 0.54 7.67
CA LEU A 99 4.90 0.80 8.48
C LEU A 99 4.94 2.20 9.08
N LEU A 100 4.09 3.10 8.59
CA LEU A 100 4.01 4.47 9.12
C LEU A 100 3.14 4.50 10.38
N ARG A 101 3.68 5.11 11.43
CA ARG A 101 2.99 5.33 12.69
C ARG A 101 2.92 6.83 12.97
N CYS A 102 1.80 7.25 13.55
CA CYS A 102 1.56 8.61 13.99
C CYS A 102 1.07 8.57 15.44
N HIS A 103 1.41 9.59 16.24
CA HIS A 103 0.89 9.68 17.59
C HIS A 103 -0.64 9.79 17.55
N PRO A 104 -1.39 9.06 18.42
CA PRO A 104 -2.86 9.00 18.33
C PRO A 104 -3.53 10.37 18.33
N SER A 105 -3.12 11.30 19.20
CA SER A 105 -3.71 12.65 19.25
C SER A 105 -3.55 13.43 17.94
N THR A 106 -2.39 13.32 17.28
CA THR A 106 -2.15 13.94 15.97
C THR A 106 -2.94 13.25 14.88
N LEU A 107 -3.09 11.92 14.95
CA LEU A 107 -3.88 11.16 13.98
C LEU A 107 -5.37 11.53 14.07
N THR A 108 -5.93 11.61 15.29
CA THR A 108 -7.30 12.06 15.55
C THR A 108 -7.56 13.43 14.91
N GLN A 109 -6.71 14.43 15.19
CA GLN A 109 -6.84 15.77 14.61
C GLN A 109 -6.84 15.75 13.09
N ARG A 110 -5.98 14.93 12.46
CA ARG A 110 -5.92 14.79 10.99
C ARG A 110 -7.15 14.12 10.40
N LEU A 111 -7.71 13.11 11.08
CA LEU A 111 -8.91 12.41 10.62
C LEU A 111 -10.16 13.28 10.79
N GLU A 112 -10.26 14.02 11.89
CA GLU A 112 -11.33 15.00 12.12
C GLU A 112 -11.30 16.12 11.07
N ALA A 113 -10.12 16.67 10.76
CA ALA A 113 -9.96 17.70 9.72
C ALA A 113 -10.35 17.22 8.32
N ARG A 114 -10.39 15.90 8.07
CA ARG A 114 -10.86 15.30 6.81
C ARG A 114 -12.38 15.06 6.80
N GLY A 115 -13.09 15.40 7.87
CA GLY A 115 -14.54 15.20 7.99
C GLY A 115 -14.95 13.75 8.20
N TYR A 116 -14.04 12.88 8.65
CA TYR A 116 -14.40 11.49 8.97
C TYR A 116 -15.30 11.43 10.19
N ASN A 117 -16.25 10.50 10.17
CA ASN A 117 -17.19 10.33 11.27
C ASN A 117 -16.47 9.89 12.57
N PRO A 118 -17.11 10.10 13.74
CA PRO A 118 -16.47 9.78 15.02
C PRO A 118 -16.07 8.31 15.17
N GLY A 119 -16.79 7.40 14.52
CA GLY A 119 -16.46 5.97 14.50
C GLY A 119 -15.12 5.69 13.81
N LYS A 120 -14.89 6.29 12.64
CA LYS A 120 -13.66 6.15 11.86
C LYS A 120 -12.47 6.91 12.46
N VAL A 121 -12.73 7.94 13.28
CA VAL A 121 -11.72 8.71 14.01
C VAL A 121 -11.23 8.00 15.28
N ARG A 122 -12.10 7.21 15.93
CA ARG A 122 -11.84 6.51 17.20
C ARG A 122 -11.46 5.04 17.06
N ALA A 123 -11.42 4.52 15.82
CA ALA A 123 -11.05 3.14 15.50
C ALA A 123 -9.55 2.86 15.72
#